data_AF-H0HK66-F1
#
_entry.id   AF-H0HK66-F1
#
_cell.length_a   1.000
_cell.length_b   1.000
_cell.length_c   1.000
_cell.angle_alpha   90.00
_cell.angle_beta   90.00
_cell.angle_gamma   90.00
#
_symmetry.space_group_name_H-M   'P 1'
#
loop_
_entity.id
_entity.type
_entity.pdbx_description
1 polymer ?
#
loop_
_entity_poly.entity_id
_entity_poly.type
_entity_poly.pdbx_seq_one_letter_code
_entity_poly.pdbx_strand_id
1 'polypeptide(L)' 'MTAQRTVTEAAAAALPLLRRSLHAIHAVILWLDRAIERHNQRLALAELTDEQLADIGLTRRDVERECRPFWKR' A
#
# COMPACT_ATOMS: atom_id res chain seq x y z
N MET A 1 12.83 46.53 -8.09
CA MET A 1 11.49 45.89 -8.19
C MET A 1 11.46 44.61 -9.05
N THR A 2 12.52 44.25 -9.78
CA THR A 2 12.58 43.03 -10.63
C THR A 2 12.84 41.74 -9.84
N ALA A 3 13.59 41.83 -8.73
CA ALA A 3 13.96 40.67 -7.92
C ALA A 3 12.77 39.98 -7.20
N GLN A 4 11.72 40.71 -6.81
CA GLN A 4 10.53 40.12 -6.19
C GLN A 4 9.70 39.28 -7.17
N ARG A 5 9.74 39.62 -8.46
CA ARG A 5 8.91 39.01 -9.51
C ARG A 5 9.42 37.63 -9.90
N THR A 6 10.74 37.47 -9.97
CA THR A 6 11.39 36.20 -10.30
C THR A 6 11.19 35.15 -9.20
N VAL A 7 11.25 35.54 -7.92
CA VAL A 7 11.04 34.62 -6.79
C VAL A 7 9.59 34.11 -6.74
N THR A 8 8.62 34.99 -7.00
CA THR A 8 7.19 34.62 -7.00
C THR A 8 6.80 33.75 -8.19
N GLU A 9 7.37 33.98 -9.38
CA GLU A 9 7.18 33.13 -10.55
C GLU A 9 7.81 31.74 -10.36
N ALA A 10 9.01 31.67 -9.78
CA ALA A 10 9.65 30.40 -9.46
C ALA A 10 8.86 29.59 -8.42
N ALA A 11 8.35 30.24 -7.37
CA ALA A 11 7.49 29.59 -6.38
C ALA A 11 6.17 29.09 -7.02
N ALA A 12 5.52 29.91 -7.85
CA ALA A 12 4.29 29.54 -8.54
C ALA A 12 4.47 28.32 -9.46
N ALA A 13 5.63 28.20 -10.13
CA ALA A 13 5.96 27.04 -10.95
C ALA A 13 6.25 25.77 -10.11
N ALA A 14 6.75 25.92 -8.88
CA ALA A 14 7.10 24.81 -8.00
C ALA A 14 5.90 24.21 -7.25
N LEU A 15 4.87 25.00 -6.92
CA LEU A 15 3.66 24.52 -6.22
C LEU A 15 2.99 23.29 -6.86
N PRO A 16 2.71 23.23 -8.18
CA PRO A 16 2.07 22.07 -8.79
C PRO A 16 2.98 20.83 -8.76
N LEU A 17 4.29 21.00 -8.87
CA LEU A 17 5.25 19.91 -8.76
C LEU A 17 5.25 19.34 -7.34
N LEU A 18 5.31 20.20 -6.32
CA LEU A 18 5.23 19.78 -4.91
C LEU A 18 3.91 19.05 -4.62
N ARG A 19 2.78 19.61 -5.08
CA ARG A 19 1.46 18.98 -4.91
C ARG A 19 1.40 17.60 -5.56
N ARG A 20 1.97 17.44 -6.76
CA ARG A 20 2.00 16.15 -7.45
C ARG A 20 2.90 15.14 -6.72
N SER A 21 4.04 15.58 -6.22
CA SER A 21 4.94 14.75 -5.42
C SER A 21 4.28 14.29 -4.12
N LEU A 22 3.61 15.18 -3.40
CA LEU A 22 2.86 14.84 -2.18
C LEU A 22 1.75 13.83 -2.48
N HIS A 23 1.01 14.02 -3.58
CA HIS A 23 -0.02 13.09 -3.98
C HIS A 23 0.54 11.70 -4.32
N ALA A 24 1.67 11.64 -5.03
CA ALA A 24 2.35 10.39 -5.35
C ALA A 24 2.85 9.68 -4.08
N ILE A 25 3.48 10.42 -3.16
CA ILE A 25 3.94 9.88 -1.87
C ILE A 25 2.76 9.32 -1.08
N HIS A 26 1.65 10.05 -0.98
CA HIS A 26 0.45 9.60 -0.30
C HIS A 26 -0.12 8.32 -0.94
N ALA A 27 -0.16 8.25 -2.28
CA ALA A 27 -0.60 7.05 -2.99
C ALA A 27 0.30 5.84 -2.71
N VAL A 28 1.61 6.04 -2.62
CA VAL A 28 2.59 4.99 -2.27
C VAL A 28 2.38 4.53 -0.83
N ILE A 29 2.16 5.44 0.12
CA ILE A 29 1.89 5.10 1.52
C ILE A 29 0.63 4.22 1.63
N LEU A 30 -0.47 4.62 0.98
CA LEU A 30 -1.72 3.83 0.97
C LEU A 30 -1.57 2.48 0.26
N TRP A 31 -0.67 2.38 -0.72
CA TRP A 31 -0.37 1.10 -1.35
C TRP A 31 0.43 0.18 -0.43
N LEU A 32 1.44 0.72 0.26
CA LEU A 32 2.25 -0.01 1.24
C LEU A 32 1.41 -0.51 2.40
N ASP A 33 0.54 0.33 2.95
CA ASP A 33 -0.36 -0.03 4.05
C ASP A 33 -1.23 -1.25 3.70
N ARG A 34 -1.85 -1.23 2.51
CA ARG A 34 -2.62 -2.37 1.98
C ARG A 34 -1.76 -3.60 1.66
N ALA A 35 -0.47 -3.43 1.39
CA ALA A 35 0.44 -4.55 1.17
C ALA A 35 0.84 -5.19 2.50
N ILE A 36 1.13 -4.38 3.52
CA ILE A 36 1.46 -4.82 4.89
C ILE A 36 0.26 -5.53 5.52
N GLU A 37 -0.93 -4.94 5.44
CA GLU A 37 -2.17 -5.55 5.94
C GLU A 37 -2.37 -6.95 5.35
N ARG A 38 -2.22 -7.10 4.03
CA ARG A 38 -2.30 -8.41 3.36
C ARG A 38 -1.18 -9.36 3.77
N HIS A 39 0.02 -8.86 4.04
CA HIS A 39 1.12 -9.68 4.53
C HIS A 39 0.83 -10.21 5.94
N ASN A 40 0.34 -9.34 6.83
CA ASN A 40 -0.02 -9.70 8.19
C ASN A 40 -1.19 -10.70 8.23
N GLN A 41 -2.21 -10.52 7.39
CA GLN A 41 -3.30 -11.48 7.23
C GLN A 41 -2.79 -12.86 6.81
N ARG A 42 -1.83 -12.91 5.86
CA ARG A 42 -1.21 -14.17 5.42
C ARG A 42 -0.37 -14.82 6.53
N LEU A 43 0.35 -14.03 7.32
CA LEU A 43 1.10 -14.53 8.47
C LEU A 43 0.17 -15.08 9.55
N ALA A 44 -0.89 -14.35 9.90
CA ALA A 44 -1.89 -14.80 10.86
C ALA A 44 -2.55 -16.11 10.42
N LEU A 45 -2.94 -16.22 9.14
CA LEU A 45 -3.48 -17.46 8.59
C LEU A 45 -2.46 -18.61 8.54
N ALA A 46 -1.17 -18.30 8.33
CA ALA A 46 -0.11 -19.30 8.35
C ALA A 46 0.20 -19.80 9.77
N GLU A 47 -0.06 -18.99 10.79
CA GLU A 47 0.16 -19.32 12.21
C GLU A 47 -0.97 -20.18 12.81
N LEU A 48 -2.18 -20.16 12.22
CA LEU A 48 -3.31 -20.99 12.68
C LEU A 48 -3.09 -22.48 12.40
N THR A 49 -3.44 -23.34 13.36
CA THR A 49 -3.42 -24.81 13.20
C THR A 49 -4.57 -25.31 12.32
N ASP A 50 -4.46 -26.54 11.80
CA ASP A 50 -5.51 -27.12 10.94
C ASP A 50 -6.85 -27.25 11.67
N GLU A 51 -6.85 -27.54 12.98
CA GLU A 51 -8.10 -27.58 13.75
C GLU A 51 -8.74 -26.20 13.88
N GLN A 52 -7.94 -25.16 14.12
CA GLN A 52 -8.45 -23.77 14.22
C GLN A 52 -8.97 -23.24 12.88
N LEU A 53 -8.35 -23.65 11.77
CA LEU A 53 -8.89 -23.36 10.44
C LEU A 53 -10.23 -24.08 10.20
N ALA A 54 -10.36 -25.33 10.65
CA ALA A 54 -11.60 -26.08 10.53
C ALA A 54 -12.75 -25.45 11.34
N ASP A 55 -12.44 -24.88 12.51
CA ASP A 55 -13.43 -24.16 13.35
C ASP A 55 -14.02 -22.93 12.66
N ILE A 56 -13.26 -22.26 11.78
CA ILE A 56 -13.72 -21.14 10.95
C ILE A 56 -14.19 -21.60 9.55
N GLY A 57 -14.29 -22.91 9.32
CA GLY A 57 -14.78 -23.51 8.08
C GLY A 57 -13.82 -23.39 6.89
N LEU A 58 -12.54 -23.12 7.14
CA LEU A 58 -11.51 -23.02 6.11
C LEU A 58 -10.65 -24.29 6.08
N THR A 59 -10.26 -24.72 4.89
CA THR A 59 -9.24 -25.75 4.73
C THR A 59 -7.87 -25.12 4.47
N ARG A 60 -6.78 -25.84 4.77
CA ARG A 60 -5.42 -25.37 4.46
C ARG A 60 -5.24 -25.01 2.97
N ARG A 61 -5.92 -25.73 2.07
CA ARG A 61 -5.94 -25.43 0.62
C ARG A 61 -6.65 -24.13 0.29
N ASP A 62 -7.70 -23.77 1.01
CA ASP A 62 -8.42 -22.50 0.81
C ASP A 62 -7.51 -21.33 1.23
N VAL A 63 -6.85 -21.47 2.38
CA VAL A 63 -5.84 -20.51 2.84
C VAL A 63 -4.70 -20.37 1.83
N GLU A 64 -4.12 -21.47 1.34
CA GLU A 64 -3.07 -21.42 0.31
C GLU A 64 -3.53 -20.72 -0.97
N ARG A 65 -4.79 -20.93 -1.38
CA ARG A 65 -5.39 -20.29 -2.54
C ARG A 65 -5.56 -18.78 -2.35
N GLU A 66 -6.01 -18.35 -1.17
CA GLU A 66 -6.18 -16.92 -0.85
C GLU A 66 -4.86 -16.20 -0.58
N CYS A 67 -3.91 -16.89 0.04
CA CYS A 67 -2.55 -16.41 0.30
C CYS A 67 -1.67 -16.45 -0.95
N ARG A 68 -2.16 -16.95 -2.09
CA ARG A 68 -1.39 -16.95 -3.34
C ARG A 68 -1.20 -15.49 -3.82
N PRO A 69 0.03 -15.06 -4.14
CA PRO A 69 0.23 -13.73 -4.69
C PRO A 69 -0.41 -13.61 -6.08
N PHE A 70 -1.10 -12.51 -6.36
CA PHE A 70 -1.79 -12.31 -7.65
C PHE A 70 -0.83 -12.33 -8.87
N TRP A 71 0.47 -12.15 -8.65
CA TRP A 71 1.52 -12.18 -9.68
C TRP A 71 2.11 -13.57 -9.93
N LYS A 72 1.82 -14.56 -9.07
CA LYS A 72 2.26 -15.95 -9.28
C LYS A 72 1.11 -16.67 -9.98
N ARG A 73 1.11 -16.63 -11.31
CA ARG A 73 0.09 -17.29 -12.14
C ARG A 73 0.27 -18.79 -12.20
#